data_AF-A0A2P2P881-F1
#
_entry.id   AF-A0A2P2P881-F1
#
_cell.length_a   1.000
_cell.length_b   1.000
_cell.length_c   1.000
_cell.angle_alpha   90.00
_cell.angle_beta   90.00
_cell.angle_gamma   90.00
#
_symmetry.space_group_name_H-M   'P 1'
#
loop_
_entity.id
_entity.type
_entity.pdbx_description
1 polymer ?
#
loop_
_entity_poly.entity_id
_entity_poly.type
_entity_poly.pdbx_seq_one_letter_code
_entity_poly.pdbx_strand_id
1 'polypeptide(L)' 'MRLVNVESLKMKLGIEGKEVIPYSDLLEASRSMGVARSLDEAVSFARALDDAGVILLFRDKVYLHPEK' A
#
# COMPACT_ATOMS: atom_id res chain seq x y z
N MET A 1 10.11 -6.04 -16.31
CA MET A 1 9.17 -5.53 -15.28
C MET A 1 9.67 -6.03 -13.94
N ARG A 2 10.13 -5.14 -13.04
CA ARG A 2 10.52 -5.55 -11.68
C ARG A 2 9.22 -5.86 -10.94
N LEU A 3 9.00 -7.14 -10.65
CA LEU A 3 7.92 -7.60 -9.79
C LEU A 3 8.19 -6.99 -8.41
N VAL A 4 7.52 -5.89 -8.10
CA VAL A 4 7.59 -5.33 -6.76
C VAL A 4 6.90 -6.34 -5.86
N ASN A 5 7.67 -6.92 -4.96
CA ASN A 5 7.21 -7.99 -4.08
C ASN A 5 6.20 -7.39 -3.10
N VAL A 6 4.91 -7.53 -3.42
CA VAL A 6 3.78 -7.03 -2.62
C VAL A 6 3.88 -7.51 -1.16
N GLU A 7 4.40 -8.73 -0.95
CA GLU A 7 4.71 -9.28 0.39
C GLU A 7 5.72 -8.45 1.19
N SER A 8 6.75 -7.91 0.54
CA SER A 8 7.75 -7.09 1.24
C SER A 8 7.16 -5.76 1.69
N LEU A 9 6.22 -5.21 0.90
CA LEU A 9 5.47 -4.03 1.28
C LEU A 9 4.53 -4.31 2.45
N LYS A 10 3.88 -5.47 2.46
CA LYS A 10 3.07 -5.91 3.60
C LYS A 10 3.89 -6.01 4.90
N MET A 11 5.09 -6.59 4.83
CA MET A 11 5.94 -6.76 6.01
C MET A 11 6.46 -5.43 6.58
N LYS A 12 6.80 -4.46 5.70
CA LYS A 12 7.51 -3.24 6.11
C LYS A 12 6.60 -2.09 6.50
N LEU A 13 5.37 -2.09 6.00
CA LEU A 13 4.34 -1.17 6.44
C LEU A 13 3.93 -1.43 7.91
N GLY A 14 4.49 -2.48 8.55
CA GLY A 14 4.24 -2.77 9.95
C GLY A 14 2.75 -2.99 10.18
N ILE A 15 2.10 -3.70 9.26
CA ILE A 15 0.65 -3.98 9.33
C ILE A 15 0.32 -5.01 10.42
N GLU A 16 1.28 -5.33 11.28
CA GLU A 16 1.02 -5.99 12.55
C GLU A 16 0.29 -4.99 13.48
N GLY A 17 -1.03 -4.91 13.31
CA GLY A 17 -1.95 -4.21 14.23
C GLY A 17 -2.50 -2.85 13.77
N LYS A 18 -2.08 -2.31 12.62
CA LYS A 18 -2.70 -1.11 12.01
C LYS A 18 -3.63 -1.48 10.88
N GLU A 19 -4.93 -1.55 11.19
CA GLU A 19 -6.00 -1.86 10.23
C GLU A 19 -6.29 -0.69 9.27
N VAL A 20 -5.88 0.53 9.63
CA VAL A 20 -6.09 1.74 8.83
C VAL A 20 -4.86 2.65 8.87
N ILE A 21 -4.43 3.10 7.70
CA ILE A 21 -3.42 4.15 7.53
C ILE A 21 -3.95 5.23 6.58
N PRO A 22 -3.50 6.49 6.69
CA PRO A 22 -3.85 7.51 5.71
C PRO A 22 -3.21 7.21 4.34
N TYR A 23 -3.82 7.69 3.26
CA TYR A 23 -3.32 7.49 1.90
C TYR A 23 -1.90 8.05 1.73
N SER A 24 -1.61 9.18 2.35
CA SER A 24 -0.28 9.79 2.37
C SER A 24 0.80 8.86 2.96
N ASP A 25 0.50 8.13 4.04
CA ASP A 25 1.44 7.16 4.62
C ASP A 25 1.73 6.02 3.65
N LEU A 26 0.71 5.54 2.91
CA LEU A 26 0.91 4.50 1.89
C LEU A 26 1.84 5.00 0.77
N LEU A 27 1.64 6.24 0.31
CA LEU A 27 2.47 6.86 -0.74
C LEU A 27 3.91 7.08 -0.24
N GLU A 28 4.06 7.55 1.00
CA GLU A 28 5.36 7.80 1.62
C GLU A 28 6.11 6.50 1.86
N ALA A 29 5.44 5.46 2.37
CA ALA A 29 6.01 4.14 2.49
C ALA A 29 6.39 3.54 1.12
N SER A 30 5.54 3.71 0.11
CA SER A 30 5.85 3.26 -1.27
C SER A 30 7.10 3.94 -1.81
N ARG A 31 7.32 5.23 -1.50
CA ARG A 31 8.57 5.94 -1.85
C ARG A 31 9.76 5.50 -1.01
N SER A 32 9.59 5.40 0.30
CA SER A 32 10.65 5.00 1.23
C SER A 32 11.14 3.58 0.96
N MET A 33 10.29 2.71 0.43
CA MET A 33 10.62 1.35 0.01
C MET A 33 11.23 1.29 -1.40
N GLY A 34 11.24 2.40 -2.14
CA GLY A 34 11.66 2.44 -3.54
C GLY A 34 10.70 1.71 -4.50
N VAL A 35 9.48 1.42 -4.04
CA VAL A 35 8.40 0.81 -4.84
C VAL A 35 7.87 1.81 -5.86
N ALA A 36 7.75 3.06 -5.46
CA ALA A 36 7.30 4.14 -6.31
C ALA A 36 8.34 5.25 -6.31
N ARG A 37 8.84 5.64 -7.49
CA ARG A 37 9.72 6.82 -7.62
C ARG A 37 8.92 8.11 -7.79
N SER A 38 7.67 8.00 -8.21
CA SER A 38 6.77 9.11 -8.48
C SER A 38 5.42 8.92 -7.80
N LEU A 39 4.66 10.01 -7.62
CA LEU A 39 3.31 9.94 -7.06
C LEU A 39 2.42 9.01 -7.91
N ASP A 40 2.50 9.11 -9.25
CA ASP A 40 1.77 8.25 -10.19
C ASP A 40 2.03 6.76 -10.00
N GLU A 41 3.28 6.37 -9.77
CA GLU A 41 3.62 4.96 -9.48
C GLU A 41 3.03 4.51 -8.15
N ALA A 42 3.04 5.38 -7.14
CA ALA A 42 2.47 5.07 -5.84
C ALA A 42 0.94 4.98 -5.90
N VAL A 43 0.29 5.82 -6.70
CA VAL A 43 -1.17 5.75 -6.97
C VAL A 43 -1.51 4.47 -7.71
N SER A 44 -0.73 4.14 -8.76
CA SER A 44 -0.92 2.90 -9.54
C SER A 44 -0.74 1.67 -8.68
N PHE A 45 0.24 1.70 -7.78
CA PHE A 45 0.49 0.64 -6.82
C PHE A 45 -0.65 0.49 -5.80
N ALA A 46 -1.14 1.60 -5.24
CA ALA A 46 -2.30 1.58 -4.35
C ALA A 46 -3.54 1.00 -5.02
N ARG A 47 -3.80 1.39 -6.28
CA ARG A 47 -4.89 0.82 -7.08
C ARG A 47 -4.71 -0.67 -7.33
N ALA A 48 -3.49 -1.13 -7.60
CA ALA A 48 -3.22 -2.55 -7.78
C ALA A 48 -3.49 -3.37 -6.51
N LEU A 49 -3.23 -2.79 -5.33
CA LEU A 49 -3.56 -3.43 -4.05
C LEU A 49 -5.08 -3.44 -3.77
N ASP A 50 -5.79 -2.38 -4.17
CA ASP A 50 -7.25 -2.27 -4.07
C ASP A 50 -7.95 -3.28 -4.99
N ASP A 51 -7.50 -3.37 -6.25
CA ASP A 51 -7.98 -4.34 -7.24
C ASP A 51 -7.69 -5.79 -6.81
N ALA A 52 -6.53 -6.02 -6.18
CA ALA A 52 -6.19 -7.32 -5.61
C ALA A 52 -6.93 -7.64 -4.29
N GLY A 53 -7.74 -6.71 -3.76
CA GLY A 53 -8.47 -6.88 -2.50
C GLY A 53 -7.57 -6.93 -1.26
N VAL A 54 -6.32 -6.48 -1.37
CA VAL A 54 -5.34 -6.46 -0.27
C VAL A 54 -5.57 -5.26 0.65
N ILE A 55 -5.96 -4.14 0.06
CA ILE A 55 -6.36 -2.92 0.76
C ILE A 55 -7.71 -2.46 0.23
N LEU A 56 -8.37 -1.60 0.98
CA LEU A 56 -9.57 -0.89 0.59
C LEU A 56 -9.30 0.60 0.72
N LEU A 57 -9.36 1.31 -0.39
CA LEU A 57 -9.26 2.76 -0.40
C LEU A 57 -10.62 3.40 -0.15
N PHE A 58 -10.76 4.10 0.96
CA PHE A 58 -11.99 4.77 1.32
C PHE A 58 -11.73 6.19 1.83
N ARG A 59 -12.23 7.19 1.08
CA ARG A 59 -12.31 8.59 1.55
C ARG A 59 -10.98 9.23 1.98
N ASP A 60 -9.85 8.81 1.39
CA ASP A 60 -8.45 9.18 1.75
C ASP A 60 -7.79 8.32 2.83
N LYS A 61 -8.49 7.29 3.32
CA LYS A 61 -7.93 6.28 4.21
C LYS A 61 -7.72 4.99 3.46
N VAL A 62 -6.61 4.35 3.73
CA VAL A 62 -6.30 3.01 3.27
C VAL A 62 -6.59 2.07 4.42
N TYR A 63 -7.62 1.26 4.24
CA TYR A 63 -7.95 0.15 5.11
C TYR A 63 -7.15 -1.04 4.62
N LEU A 64 -6.27 -1.57 5.44
CA LEU A 64 -5.69 -2.86 5.14
C LEU A 64 -6.73 -3.86 5.64
N HIS A 65 -7.19 -4.78 4.80
CA HIS A 65 -8.14 -5.82 5.20
C HIS A 65 -7.35 -7.07 5.64
N PRO A 66 -7.09 -7.27 6.94
CA PRO A 66 -6.54 -8.50 7.47
C PRO A 66 -7.62 -9.53 7.88
N GLU A 67 -8.89 -9.40 7.45
CA GLU A 67 -9.84 -10.50 7.65
C GLU A 67 -9.46 -11.67 6.73
N LYS A 68 -9.05 -12.86 7.20
CA LYS A 68 -9.05 -13.47 8.53
C LYS A 68 -7.96 -14.54 8.58
#